data_AF-A0A2G9NV72-F1
#
_entry.id   AF-A0A2G9NV72-F1
#
_cell.length_a   1.000
_cell.length_b   1.000
_cell.length_c   1.000
_cell.angle_alpha   90.00
_cell.angle_beta   90.00
_cell.angle_gamma   90.00
#
_symmetry.space_group_name_H-M   'P 1'
#
loop_
_entity.id
_entity.type
_entity.pdbx_description
1 polymer ?
#
loop_
_entity_poly.entity_id
_entity_poly.type
_entity_poly.pdbx_seq_one_letter_code
_entity_poly.pdbx_strand_id
1 'polypeptide(L)'
;MNKEVKNILYVKLLFLILVSASIFLIAMFYSQPENISITANTVSDFDNILVSYYPFNFSTLFNDAKGGNNLNCINPSCPILVNEGKFDKAVLFDGVQDELVLYSTAGGVNTDKFSFAAWVKVDTEKSDRRGAVAEFTKDGGKRRALAIAGNAQTGKPVLHYGNQIGRYANTADLRDGQWHHIVFTYD
;
A
#
# COMPACT_ATOMS: atom_id res chain seq x y z
N MET A 1 58.39 -25.94 -36.95
CA MET A 1 56.93 -25.71 -37.05
C MET A 1 56.57 -25.39 -38.50
N ASN A 2 55.70 -26.21 -39.13
CA ASN A 2 55.24 -26.06 -40.51
C ASN A 2 54.54 -24.68 -40.72
N LYS A 3 54.73 -24.06 -41.89
CA LYS A 3 54.08 -22.81 -42.33
C LYS A 3 52.56 -22.82 -42.12
N GLU A 4 51.90 -23.97 -42.33
CA GLU A 4 50.47 -24.13 -42.09
C GLU A 4 50.09 -24.01 -40.62
N VAL A 5 50.90 -24.59 -39.72
CA VAL A 5 50.67 -24.48 -38.27
C VAL A 5 50.84 -23.03 -37.79
N LYS A 6 51.83 -22.30 -38.34
CA LYS A 6 51.98 -20.86 -38.09
C LYS A 6 50.75 -20.07 -38.56
N ASN A 7 50.27 -20.32 -39.77
CA ASN A 7 49.09 -19.62 -40.31
C ASN A 7 47.82 -19.88 -39.47
N ILE A 8 47.60 -21.14 -39.04
CA ILE A 8 46.48 -21.47 -38.16
C ILE A 8 46.61 -20.74 -36.81
N LEU A 9 47.82 -20.64 -36.26
CA LEU A 9 48.07 -19.93 -35.01
C LEU A 9 47.80 -18.41 -35.17
N TYR A 10 48.25 -17.81 -36.27
CA TYR A 10 48.00 -16.40 -36.57
C TYR A 10 46.52 -16.10 -36.74
N VAL A 11 45.78 -16.93 -37.47
CA VAL A 11 44.33 -16.75 -37.67
C VAL A 11 43.59 -16.86 -36.34
N LYS A 12 43.94 -17.83 -35.48
CA LYS A 12 43.35 -17.95 -34.14
C LYS A 12 43.65 -16.75 -33.25
N LEU A 13 44.89 -16.25 -33.29
CA LEU A 13 45.29 -15.07 -32.51
C LEU A 13 44.55 -13.82 -32.98
N LEU A 14 44.42 -13.63 -34.30
CA LEU A 14 43.66 -12.51 -34.89
C LEU A 14 42.18 -12.56 -34.50
N PHE A 15 41.59 -13.76 -34.53
CA PHE A 15 40.19 -13.96 -34.13
C PHE A 15 39.99 -13.66 -32.64
N LEU A 16 40.93 -14.07 -31.78
CA LEU A 16 40.89 -13.80 -30.34
C LEU A 16 40.96 -12.29 -30.05
N ILE A 17 41.82 -11.56 -30.77
CA ILE A 17 41.95 -10.09 -30.65
C ILE A 17 40.67 -9.38 -31.12
N LEU A 18 40.05 -9.84 -32.20
CA LEU A 18 38.81 -9.25 -32.71
C LEU A 18 37.64 -9.46 -31.75
N VAL A 19 37.53 -10.64 -31.14
CA VAL A 19 36.49 -10.94 -30.15
C VAL A 19 36.69 -10.13 -28.87
N SER A 20 37.92 -10.02 -28.36
CA SER A 20 38.19 -9.24 -27.14
C SER A 20 37.97 -7.74 -27.35
N ALA A 21 38.36 -7.20 -28.51
CA ALA A 21 38.11 -5.80 -28.87
C ALA A 21 36.59 -5.51 -28.96
N SER A 22 35.81 -6.45 -29.50
CA SER A 22 34.35 -6.30 -29.61
C SER A 22 33.67 -6.30 -28.24
N ILE A 23 34.08 -7.19 -27.34
CA ILE A 23 33.56 -7.21 -25.96
C ILE A 23 33.91 -5.92 -25.22
N PHE A 24 35.13 -5.41 -25.42
CA PHE A 24 35.57 -4.15 -24.81
C PHE A 24 34.78 -2.94 -25.34
N LEU A 25 34.49 -2.90 -26.65
CA LEU A 25 33.63 -1.87 -27.25
C LEU A 25 32.19 -1.94 -26.72
N ILE A 26 31.60 -3.13 -26.60
CA ILE A 26 30.26 -3.30 -26.04
C ILE A 26 30.21 -2.79 -24.59
N ALA A 27 31.23 -3.07 -23.78
CA ALA A 27 31.31 -2.59 -22.40
C ALA A 27 31.45 -1.06 -22.31
N MET A 28 32.09 -0.41 -23.29
CA MET A 28 32.22 1.06 -23.34
C MET A 28 30.91 1.76 -23.75
N PHE A 29 30.05 1.11 -24.52
CA PHE A 29 28.76 1.67 -24.96
C PHE A 29 27.56 1.24 -24.10
N TYR A 30 27.75 0.30 -23.17
CA TYR A 30 26.73 -0.01 -22.18
C TYR A 30 26.72 1.12 -21.15
N SER A 31 25.77 2.05 -21.29
CA SER A 31 25.50 3.05 -20.26
C SER A 31 25.29 2.32 -18.94
N GLN A 32 26.14 2.59 -17.95
CA GLN A 32 25.89 2.12 -16.59
C GLN A 32 24.51 2.67 -16.19
N PRO A 33 23.62 1.87 -15.59
CA PRO A 33 22.37 2.41 -15.07
C PRO A 33 22.73 3.53 -14.10
N GLU A 34 22.23 4.73 -14.38
CA GLU A 34 22.39 5.84 -13.46
C GLU A 34 21.65 5.44 -12.18
N ASN A 35 22.41 5.09 -11.15
CA ASN A 35 21.86 4.83 -9.84
C ASN A 35 21.38 6.18 -9.29
N ILE A 36 20.07 6.44 -9.41
CA ILE A 36 19.44 7.55 -8.70
C ILE A 36 19.54 7.24 -7.21
N SER A 37 20.52 7.85 -6.57
CA SER A 37 20.65 7.84 -5.11
C SER A 37 19.64 8.82 -4.56
N ILE A 38 18.44 8.35 -4.23
CA ILE A 38 17.50 9.15 -3.44
C ILE A 38 18.09 9.22 -2.03
N THR A 39 18.80 10.29 -1.72
CA THR A 39 19.05 10.65 -0.33
C THR A 39 17.70 11.01 0.23
N ALA A 40 17.12 10.13 1.05
CA ALA A 40 16.00 10.49 1.90
C ALA A 40 16.51 11.57 2.88
N ASN A 41 16.54 12.83 2.42
CA ASN A 41 16.40 13.96 3.31
C ASN A 41 15.10 13.65 4.04
N THR A 42 15.26 13.33 5.32
CA THR A 42 14.26 12.67 6.12
C THR A 42 12.88 13.22 5.80
N VAL A 43 11.99 12.38 5.28
CA VAL A 43 10.56 12.64 5.38
C VAL A 43 10.18 12.41 6.85
N SER A 44 10.84 13.13 7.76
CA SER A 44 10.72 13.01 9.22
C SER A 44 9.53 13.79 9.75
N ASP A 45 8.86 14.59 8.90
CA ASP A 45 7.74 15.39 9.37
C ASP A 45 6.48 14.56 9.64
N PHE A 46 6.37 13.36 9.05
CA PHE A 46 5.32 12.42 9.45
C PHE A 46 5.43 12.02 10.91
N ASP A 47 6.63 12.01 11.50
CA ASP A 47 6.75 11.56 12.89
C ASP A 47 6.10 12.51 13.90
N ASN A 48 5.96 13.80 13.55
CA ASN A 48 5.36 14.82 14.41
C ASN A 48 3.86 15.04 14.16
N ILE A 49 3.32 14.62 13.01
CA ILE A 49 1.91 14.82 12.65
C ILE A 49 1.12 13.52 12.50
N LEU A 50 1.79 12.36 12.37
CA LEU A 50 1.14 11.07 12.28
C LEU A 50 0.68 10.63 13.66
N VAL A 51 -0.64 10.62 13.83
CA VAL A 51 -1.30 10.29 15.09
C VAL A 51 -1.31 8.79 15.34
N SER A 52 -1.52 7.97 14.29
CA SER A 52 -1.60 6.52 14.39
C SER A 52 -1.15 5.81 13.12
N TYR A 53 -0.53 4.65 13.29
CA TYR A 53 -0.07 3.80 12.19
C TYR A 53 -0.27 2.31 12.50
N TYR A 54 -1.03 1.62 11.66
CA TYR A 54 -1.34 0.19 11.81
C TYR A 54 -0.72 -0.61 10.66
N PRO A 55 0.53 -1.13 10.81
CA PRO A 55 1.23 -1.85 9.73
C PRO A 55 0.82 -3.32 9.58
N PHE A 56 0.14 -3.90 10.57
CA PHE A 56 -0.29 -5.31 10.61
C PHE A 56 0.83 -6.36 10.43
N ASN A 57 2.07 -6.10 10.88
CA ASN A 57 3.30 -6.75 10.40
C ASN A 57 3.99 -7.82 11.31
N PHE A 58 3.27 -8.64 12.10
CA PHE A 58 3.75 -9.90 12.76
C PHE A 58 3.99 -10.00 14.29
N SER A 59 3.79 -9.00 15.16
CA SER A 59 3.98 -9.25 16.62
C SER A 59 2.92 -8.68 17.55
N THR A 60 2.18 -7.69 17.08
CA THR A 60 1.19 -6.99 17.88
C THR A 60 -0.01 -6.70 16.99
N LEU A 61 -0.92 -7.68 16.97
CA LEU A 61 -1.95 -7.89 15.94
C LEU A 61 -2.66 -6.60 15.48
N PHE A 62 -2.88 -5.66 16.39
CA PHE A 62 -3.66 -4.44 16.16
C PHE A 62 -3.06 -3.21 16.83
N ASN A 63 -1.74 -3.23 17.11
CA ASN A 63 -1.11 -2.09 17.77
C ASN A 63 -0.87 -0.92 16.83
N ASP A 64 -0.98 0.26 17.41
CA ASP A 64 -0.50 1.48 16.80
C ASP A 64 1.03 1.54 16.95
N ALA A 65 1.74 1.53 15.83
CA ALA A 65 3.20 1.63 15.79
C ALA A 65 3.71 3.03 16.20
N LYS A 66 2.86 4.08 16.16
CA LYS A 66 3.16 5.38 16.79
C LYS A 66 2.90 5.37 18.30
N GLY A 67 2.03 4.47 18.76
CA GLY A 67 1.69 4.24 20.15
C GLY A 67 0.47 5.03 20.62
N GLY A 68 -0.22 4.48 21.62
CA GLY A 68 -1.33 5.14 22.31
C GLY A 68 -2.72 4.81 21.77
N ASN A 69 -2.88 4.48 20.48
CA ASN A 69 -4.17 4.17 19.89
C ASN A 69 -4.31 2.71 19.43
N ASN A 70 -3.95 1.73 20.28
CA ASN A 70 -4.07 0.32 19.91
C ASN A 70 -5.53 -0.08 19.63
N LEU A 71 -5.76 -0.73 18.49
CA LEU A 71 -7.06 -1.25 18.11
C LEU A 71 -7.35 -2.54 18.89
N ASN A 72 -8.63 -2.73 19.21
CA ASN A 72 -9.13 -3.89 19.94
C ASN A 72 -10.01 -4.72 19.02
N CYS A 73 -10.01 -6.01 19.30
CA CYS A 73 -10.75 -7.00 18.58
C CYS A 73 -11.75 -7.62 19.58
N ILE A 74 -13.04 -7.61 19.24
CA ILE A 74 -14.09 -8.12 20.14
C ILE A 74 -14.52 -9.48 19.61
N ASN A 75 -14.49 -10.52 20.43
CA ASN A 75 -15.13 -11.79 20.08
C ASN A 75 -16.66 -11.64 20.12
N PRO A 76 -17.42 -12.22 19.17
CA PRO A 76 -16.95 -13.03 18.05
C PRO A 76 -16.37 -12.18 16.89
N SER A 77 -16.67 -10.88 16.82
CA SER A 77 -16.39 -9.90 15.75
C SER A 77 -14.93 -9.65 15.27
N CYS A 78 -14.01 -10.58 15.48
CA CYS A 78 -12.61 -10.45 15.19
C CYS A 78 -12.21 -10.81 13.74
N PRO A 79 -11.69 -9.86 12.94
CA PRO A 79 -11.24 -10.16 11.59
C PRO A 79 -9.93 -10.95 11.58
N ILE A 80 -9.64 -11.58 10.44
CA ILE A 80 -8.53 -12.54 10.30
C ILE A 80 -7.29 -11.85 9.74
N LEU A 81 -6.12 -12.16 10.28
CA LEU A 81 -4.84 -11.71 9.73
C LEU A 81 -4.42 -12.63 8.57
N VAL A 82 -4.10 -12.04 7.42
CA VAL A 82 -3.65 -12.76 6.22
C VAL A 82 -2.22 -12.40 5.85
N ASN A 83 -1.50 -13.34 5.22
CA ASN A 83 -0.10 -13.17 4.81
C ASN A 83 0.07 -12.45 3.46
N GLU A 84 -1.03 -12.10 2.80
CA GLU A 84 -1.04 -11.52 1.45
C GLU A 84 -1.47 -10.05 1.51
N GLY A 85 -0.75 -9.25 2.29
CA GLY A 85 -0.96 -7.81 2.35
C GLY A 85 -0.43 -7.08 1.12
N LYS A 86 -0.72 -5.78 1.02
CA LYS A 86 -0.02 -4.92 0.06
C LYS A 86 1.48 -4.86 0.38
N PHE A 87 1.79 -4.75 1.66
CA PHE A 87 3.10 -4.89 2.25
C PHE A 87 2.98 -5.88 3.39
N ASP A 88 3.77 -6.95 3.35
CA ASP A 88 3.71 -8.07 4.31
C ASP A 88 2.31 -8.66 4.48
N LYS A 89 1.57 -8.22 5.50
CA LYS A 89 0.28 -8.77 5.94
C LYS A 89 -0.85 -7.76 5.80
N ALA A 90 -2.08 -8.25 5.89
CA ALA A 90 -3.27 -7.41 6.01
C ALA A 90 -4.31 -8.04 6.94
N VAL A 91 -5.34 -7.27 7.26
CA VAL A 91 -6.53 -7.76 7.95
C VAL A 91 -7.62 -8.00 6.92
N LEU A 92 -8.17 -9.22 6.91
CA LEU A 92 -9.26 -9.64 6.05
C LEU A 92 -10.59 -9.43 6.78
N PHE A 93 -11.41 -8.57 6.20
CA PHE A 93 -12.78 -8.28 6.59
C PHE A 93 -13.73 -9.05 5.65
N ASP A 94 -14.09 -10.28 6.01
CA ASP A 94 -14.87 -11.17 5.14
C ASP A 94 -16.39 -10.91 5.19
N GLY A 95 -16.85 -10.08 6.13
CA GLY A 95 -18.26 -9.78 6.38
C GLY A 95 -18.91 -10.69 7.43
N VAL A 96 -18.13 -11.55 8.08
CA VAL A 96 -18.51 -12.30 9.27
C VAL A 96 -17.49 -11.94 10.33
N GLN A 97 -17.90 -11.22 11.37
CA GLN A 97 -17.01 -10.83 12.47
C GLN A 97 -15.86 -9.91 12.03
N ASP A 98 -16.16 -8.68 11.61
CA ASP A 98 -15.28 -7.87 10.78
C ASP A 98 -15.05 -6.44 11.32
N GLU A 99 -14.86 -6.26 12.63
CA GLU A 99 -14.59 -4.93 13.19
C GLU A 99 -13.34 -4.91 14.08
N LEU A 100 -12.52 -3.87 13.90
CA LEU A 100 -11.49 -3.46 14.85
C LEU A 100 -11.89 -2.12 15.46
N VAL A 101 -11.93 -2.08 16.79
CA VAL A 101 -12.49 -0.96 17.55
C VAL A 101 -11.41 -0.24 18.36
N LEU A 102 -11.38 1.08 18.24
CA LEU A 102 -10.63 1.94 19.15
C LEU A 102 -11.58 2.45 20.24
N TYR A 103 -11.46 1.93 21.47
CA TYR A 103 -12.36 2.29 22.58
C TYR A 103 -12.02 3.61 23.26
N SER A 104 -10.75 3.96 23.28
CA SER A 104 -10.27 5.22 23.81
C SER A 104 -9.18 5.74 22.90
N THR A 105 -9.29 7.01 22.53
CA THR A 105 -8.24 7.70 21.79
C THR A 105 -7.22 8.26 22.77
N ALA A 106 -5.94 8.08 22.47
CA ALA A 106 -4.85 8.85 23.04
C ALA A 106 -4.61 10.11 22.20
N GLY A 107 -3.79 11.03 22.73
CA GLY A 107 -3.61 12.39 22.21
C GLY A 107 -3.43 12.47 20.68
N GLY A 108 -4.15 13.40 20.06
CA GLY A 108 -4.00 13.76 18.65
C GLY A 108 -5.13 13.30 17.72
N VAL A 109 -5.97 12.33 18.12
CA VAL A 109 -7.12 11.93 17.28
C VAL A 109 -8.18 13.03 17.30
N ASN A 110 -8.18 13.85 16.25
CA ASN A 110 -9.16 14.91 16.02
C ASN A 110 -10.07 14.47 14.86
N THR A 111 -11.39 14.56 15.04
CA THR A 111 -12.37 14.19 13.99
C THR A 111 -12.98 15.40 13.28
N ASP A 112 -12.57 16.61 13.67
CA ASP A 112 -12.98 17.87 13.05
C ASP A 112 -11.96 18.37 12.01
N LYS A 113 -10.69 17.94 12.09
CA LYS A 113 -9.65 18.14 11.06
C LYS A 113 -8.67 16.99 11.07
N PHE A 114 -8.51 16.30 9.94
CA PHE A 114 -7.67 15.12 9.88
C PHE A 114 -7.33 14.67 8.46
N SER A 115 -6.33 13.81 8.38
CA SER A 115 -6.01 13.03 7.19
C SER A 115 -6.01 11.56 7.55
N PHE A 116 -6.48 10.71 6.64
CA PHE A 116 -6.42 9.26 6.79
C PHE A 116 -5.99 8.64 5.47
N ALA A 117 -5.11 7.63 5.55
CA ALA A 117 -4.62 6.89 4.40
C ALA A 117 -4.64 5.39 4.71
N ALA A 118 -5.02 4.58 3.72
CA ALA A 118 -4.99 3.13 3.81
C ALA A 118 -4.76 2.49 2.45
N TRP A 119 -4.12 1.31 2.47
CA TRP A 119 -4.20 0.38 1.37
C TRP A 119 -5.43 -0.50 1.55
N VAL A 120 -6.26 -0.61 0.52
CA VAL A 120 -7.47 -1.44 0.51
C VAL A 120 -7.50 -2.33 -0.73
N LYS A 121 -8.01 -3.55 -0.59
CA LYS A 121 -8.32 -4.44 -1.70
C LYS A 121 -9.74 -4.94 -1.50
N VAL A 122 -10.59 -4.77 -2.51
CA VAL A 122 -12.00 -5.14 -2.45
C VAL A 122 -12.28 -6.27 -3.43
N ASP A 123 -12.92 -7.32 -2.94
CA ASP A 123 -13.30 -8.47 -3.77
C ASP A 123 -14.28 -8.05 -4.88
N THR A 124 -14.14 -8.67 -6.05
CA THR A 124 -14.96 -8.41 -7.24
C THR A 124 -16.43 -8.83 -7.08
N GLU A 125 -16.73 -9.72 -6.13
CA GLU A 125 -18.02 -10.40 -6.04
C GLU A 125 -18.98 -9.82 -4.98
N LYS A 126 -18.50 -8.94 -4.08
CA LYS A 126 -19.30 -8.41 -2.95
C LYS A 126 -20.04 -7.12 -3.31
N SER A 127 -20.94 -7.21 -4.29
CA SER A 127 -21.54 -6.05 -4.96
C SER A 127 -22.60 -5.26 -4.17
N ASP A 128 -23.14 -5.81 -3.07
CA ASP A 128 -24.26 -5.25 -2.30
C ASP A 128 -23.90 -4.81 -0.88
N ARG A 129 -22.67 -5.05 -0.42
CA ARG A 129 -22.23 -4.71 0.94
C ARG A 129 -21.53 -3.36 0.99
N ARG A 130 -21.99 -2.48 1.88
CA ARG A 130 -21.27 -1.27 2.27
C ARG A 130 -20.19 -1.64 3.28
N GLY A 131 -18.92 -1.51 2.91
CA GLY A 131 -17.79 -1.70 3.83
C GLY A 131 -17.34 -0.36 4.41
N ALA A 132 -17.16 -0.29 5.73
CA ALA A 132 -16.42 0.84 6.33
C ALA A 132 -14.92 0.55 6.21
N VAL A 133 -14.12 1.56 5.86
CA VAL A 133 -12.66 1.48 5.99
C VAL A 133 -12.23 2.06 7.33
N ALA A 134 -12.85 3.17 7.74
CA ALA A 134 -12.69 3.77 9.06
C ALA A 134 -13.98 4.48 9.47
N GLU A 135 -14.40 4.32 10.73
CA GLU A 135 -15.59 4.97 11.28
C GLU A 135 -15.27 5.61 12.63
N PHE A 136 -15.67 6.87 12.81
CA PHE A 136 -15.26 7.72 13.93
C PHE A 136 -16.41 8.02 14.91
N THR A 137 -17.67 7.94 14.47
CA THR A 137 -18.85 8.10 15.36
C THR A 137 -20.04 7.30 14.85
N LYS A 138 -20.74 6.60 15.75
CA LYS A 138 -21.98 5.84 15.49
C LYS A 138 -23.18 6.34 16.32
N ASP A 139 -23.16 7.56 16.84
CA ASP A 139 -24.25 8.05 17.69
C ASP A 139 -25.43 8.64 16.88
N GLY A 140 -26.62 8.10 17.11
CA GLY A 140 -27.91 8.71 16.72
C GLY A 140 -28.20 8.81 15.22
N GLY A 141 -27.56 7.98 14.38
CA GLY A 141 -27.76 7.98 12.93
C GLY A 141 -26.89 8.96 12.14
N LYS A 142 -26.00 9.70 12.82
CA LYS A 142 -25.01 10.59 12.19
C LYS A 142 -23.68 9.87 12.06
N ARG A 143 -23.29 9.55 10.82
CA ARG A 143 -22.08 8.76 10.53
C ARG A 143 -20.92 9.68 10.14
N ARG A 144 -19.79 9.57 10.84
CA ARG A 144 -18.49 10.10 10.37
C ARG A 144 -17.65 8.90 9.98
N ALA A 145 -17.49 8.64 8.70
CA ALA A 145 -16.81 7.44 8.23
C ALA A 145 -16.21 7.62 6.84
N LEU A 146 -15.04 7.06 6.62
CA LEU A 146 -14.60 6.68 5.29
C LEU A 146 -15.18 5.29 5.00
N ALA A 147 -16.02 5.21 3.99
CA ALA A 147 -16.64 3.96 3.56
C ALA A 147 -16.35 3.70 2.09
N ILE A 148 -16.42 2.45 1.69
CA ILE A 148 -16.57 2.05 0.30
C ILE A 148 -18.06 1.79 0.13
N ALA A 149 -18.74 2.71 -0.55
CA ALA A 149 -20.19 2.71 -0.61
C ALA A 149 -20.66 1.68 -1.64
N GLY A 150 -20.72 0.41 -1.26
CA GLY A 150 -21.43 -0.60 -2.04
C GLY A 150 -22.94 -0.30 -2.07
N ASN A 151 -23.38 0.51 -3.03
CA ASN A 151 -24.67 0.25 -3.66
C ASN A 151 -24.39 -0.58 -4.92
N ALA A 152 -25.42 -1.24 -5.45
CA ALA A 152 -25.30 -2.12 -6.62
C ALA A 152 -24.69 -1.45 -7.87
N GLN A 153 -24.48 -0.13 -7.88
CA GLN A 153 -23.97 0.63 -9.01
C GLN A 153 -22.56 1.22 -8.85
N THR A 154 -21.97 1.34 -7.64
CA THR A 154 -20.65 1.97 -7.52
C THR A 154 -19.83 1.44 -6.34
N GLY A 155 -18.75 0.67 -6.54
CA GLY A 155 -17.78 0.34 -5.48
C GLY A 155 -16.80 1.48 -5.18
N LYS A 156 -17.31 2.71 -5.09
CA LYS A 156 -16.50 3.94 -4.98
C LYS A 156 -16.23 4.29 -3.51
N PRO A 157 -15.07 4.89 -3.21
CA PRO A 157 -14.81 5.45 -1.88
C PRO A 157 -15.72 6.66 -1.64
N VAL A 158 -16.27 6.75 -0.43
CA VAL A 158 -17.22 7.79 0.01
C VAL A 158 -16.87 8.23 1.42
N LEU A 159 -16.89 9.55 1.62
CA LEU A 159 -16.80 10.13 2.95
C LEU A 159 -18.21 10.45 3.46
N HIS A 160 -18.56 9.95 4.64
CA HIS A 160 -19.74 10.35 5.39
C HIS A 160 -19.34 11.34 6.47
N TYR A 161 -20.08 12.46 6.58
CA TYR A 161 -19.92 13.42 7.67
C TYR A 161 -21.28 13.89 8.18
N GLY A 162 -21.75 13.28 9.28
CA GLY A 162 -23.07 13.52 9.84
C GLY A 162 -24.18 13.03 8.90
N ASN A 163 -25.05 13.95 8.45
CA ASN A 163 -26.11 13.67 7.47
C ASN A 163 -25.66 13.90 6.02
N GLN A 164 -24.43 14.39 5.83
CA GLN A 164 -23.92 14.71 4.49
C GLN A 164 -23.12 13.52 3.95
N ILE A 165 -23.33 13.24 2.67
CA ILE A 165 -22.47 12.35 1.89
C ILE A 165 -21.50 13.27 1.13
N GLY A 166 -20.22 13.19 1.48
CA GLY A 166 -19.14 13.92 0.84
C GLY A 166 -19.02 13.56 -0.64
N ARG A 167 -18.56 14.52 -1.45
CA ARG A 167 -18.42 14.35 -2.90
C ARG A 167 -17.24 13.44 -3.25
N TYR A 168 -17.45 12.62 -4.28
CA TYR A 168 -16.47 11.71 -4.85
C TYR A 168 -15.31 12.48 -5.49
N ALA A 169 -14.07 12.16 -5.12
CA ALA A 169 -12.89 12.59 -5.87
C ALA A 169 -12.47 11.56 -6.94
N ASN A 170 -12.89 10.28 -6.79
CA ASN A 170 -12.49 9.18 -7.67
C ASN A 170 -13.69 8.61 -8.44
N THR A 171 -13.51 8.37 -9.74
CA THR A 171 -14.49 7.75 -10.64
C THR A 171 -14.37 6.23 -10.74
N ALA A 172 -13.26 5.63 -10.29
CA ALA A 172 -12.98 4.20 -10.41
C ALA A 172 -13.76 3.36 -9.37
N ASP A 173 -14.23 2.19 -9.81
CA ASP A 173 -14.79 1.17 -8.94
C ASP A 173 -13.64 0.38 -8.30
N LEU A 174 -13.59 0.31 -6.97
CA LEU A 174 -12.52 -0.38 -6.24
C LEU A 174 -12.74 -1.90 -6.14
N ARG A 175 -13.89 -2.43 -6.60
CA ARG A 175 -14.23 -3.86 -6.62
C ARG A 175 -13.59 -4.58 -7.81
N ASP A 176 -12.29 -4.42 -7.97
CA ASP A 176 -11.51 -5.01 -9.06
C ASP A 176 -10.51 -6.09 -8.58
N GLY A 177 -10.54 -6.42 -7.28
CA GLY A 177 -9.62 -7.37 -6.66
C GLY A 177 -8.18 -6.87 -6.60
N GLN A 178 -7.93 -5.59 -6.85
CA GLN A 178 -6.60 -4.97 -6.79
C GLN A 178 -6.43 -4.13 -5.53
N TRP A 179 -5.17 -3.89 -5.17
CA TRP A 179 -4.82 -2.98 -4.08
C TRP A 179 -4.87 -1.52 -4.55
N HIS A 180 -5.60 -0.69 -3.84
CA HIS A 180 -5.70 0.76 -4.04
C HIS A 180 -5.21 1.50 -2.81
N HIS A 181 -4.46 2.58 -3.02
CA HIS A 181 -4.11 3.51 -1.95
C HIS A 181 -5.13 4.62 -1.91
N ILE A 182 -5.91 4.67 -0.83
CA ILE A 182 -6.91 5.73 -0.63
C ILE A 182 -6.40 6.71 0.41
N VAL A 183 -6.57 7.99 0.13
CA VAL A 183 -6.21 9.09 1.02
C VAL A 183 -7.38 10.04 1.07
N PHE A 184 -7.69 10.55 2.26
CA PHE A 184 -8.64 11.62 2.41
C PHE A 184 -8.15 12.63 3.44
N THR A 185 -8.65 13.84 3.28
CA THR A 185 -8.39 14.98 4.17
C THR A 185 -9.71 15.69 4.47
N TYR A 186 -9.81 16.25 5.67
CA TYR A 186 -10.90 17.10 6.12
C TYR A 186 -10.32 18.24 6.97
N ASP A 187 -10.78 19.47 6.74
CA ASP A 187 -10.28 20.71 7.32
C ASP A 187 -11.43 21.68 7.62
#